data_AF-A0A919RQ25-F1
#
_entry.id   AF-A0A919RQ25-F1
#
_cell.length_a   1.000
_cell.length_b   1.000
_cell.length_c   1.000
_cell.angle_alpha   90.00
_cell.angle_beta   90.00
_cell.angle_gamma   90.00
#
_symmetry.space_group_name_H-M   'P 1'
#
loop_
_entity.id
_entity.type
_entity.pdbx_description
1 polymer ?
#
loop_
_entity_poly.entity_id
_entity_poly.type
_entity_poly.pdbx_seq_one_letter_code
_entity_poly.pdbx_strand_id
1 'polypeptide(L)'
;MRTRGRGCPVQKFRPGKTSPLLGEDFLSLSPSELRQLANALHAHNKQMWQKLQGPQPYTPYLSPAHLDAWARTSPAPSPNDVPPAPFLHGLQRESAQVSVAWRDLDGDRQQWQQSVELLPPTVEESIELPLTAVRQWLSGLDRTSDFTDVEGEPDPEDAEEPGPLARPVIRYGSRDEIEIVPGARIRAGDRLVVPTGYGGCDEYGWNPAETQPALDVGDLCGGNGRRAVSVRMGPTLVAAFNQHGPDLAEAVAQAVERVDEWRRADQVDAEACSALIKQILAEPRAAMPPGPGYEESGDDLPPHLAVLRRLALARKPTAVEHVGLGCVVLTSDTTSFGEDATARGSSSGAEPVRLEDHQRAVARRAVEFAGYLHLPHDLQRALELAALWHDEGKRDERFQVMLHRGDRWLAAARPHDLAKSGMDPLDRSLFRQAQRRSGYPAGMRHEALSAQIAPVLLEREPIVDGDLVVHLIAGHHGFGRPLLPPVTDPSPVTAVHQGGHKIEIDSSASVDWSSPARFAVLTKKHGRWGLARLETVLRLADIWCSARQEADREDS
;
A
#
# COMPACT_ATOMS: atom_id res chain seq x y z
N MET A 1 -44.47 17.04 5.04
CA MET A 1 -44.81 16.36 3.77
C MET A 1 -43.56 15.60 3.36
N ARG A 2 -43.59 14.26 3.43
CA ARG A 2 -42.42 13.37 3.30
C ARG A 2 -41.85 13.41 1.88
N THR A 3 -40.59 13.83 1.70
CA THR A 3 -39.83 13.57 0.49
C THR A 3 -39.20 12.18 0.62
N ARG A 4 -39.77 11.20 -0.10
CA ARG A 4 -39.17 9.88 -0.25
C ARG A 4 -37.89 10.02 -1.06
N GLY A 5 -36.73 9.75 -0.43
CA GLY A 5 -35.48 9.53 -1.15
C GLY A 5 -35.69 8.42 -2.18
N ARG A 6 -35.45 8.74 -3.46
CA ARG A 6 -35.39 7.72 -4.50
C ARG A 6 -34.15 6.88 -4.22
N GLY A 7 -34.35 5.68 -3.69
CA GLY A 7 -33.29 4.68 -3.61
C GLY A 7 -32.72 4.47 -5.00
N CYS A 8 -31.40 4.62 -5.13
CA CYS A 8 -30.68 4.19 -6.31
C CYS A 8 -30.98 2.70 -6.51
N PRO A 9 -31.47 2.25 -7.68
CA PRO A 9 -31.78 0.85 -7.89
C PRO A 9 -30.46 0.08 -7.84
N VAL A 10 -30.27 -0.73 -6.79
CA VAL A 10 -29.15 -1.68 -6.69
C VAL A 10 -29.28 -2.66 -7.84
N GLN A 11 -28.54 -2.42 -8.93
CA GLN A 11 -28.40 -3.40 -10.00
C GLN A 11 -27.70 -4.62 -9.41
N LYS A 12 -28.44 -5.73 -9.35
CA LYS A 12 -27.90 -7.02 -8.93
C LYS A 12 -26.87 -7.49 -9.97
N PHE A 13 -25.59 -7.23 -9.74
CA PHE A 13 -24.53 -7.84 -10.51
C PHE A 13 -24.51 -9.34 -10.20
N ARG A 14 -24.90 -10.15 -11.18
CA ARG A 14 -24.69 -11.60 -11.09
C ARG A 14 -23.21 -11.88 -11.38
N PRO A 15 -22.51 -12.68 -10.56
CA PRO A 15 -21.13 -13.08 -10.84
C PRO A 15 -21.05 -13.70 -12.25
N GLY A 16 -20.15 -13.19 -13.09
CA GLY A 16 -19.89 -13.72 -14.44
C GLY A 16 -20.78 -13.20 -15.57
N LYS A 17 -21.48 -12.07 -15.41
CA LYS A 17 -22.09 -11.35 -16.54
C LYS A 17 -21.40 -10.02 -16.79
N THR A 18 -21.16 -9.70 -18.05
CA THR A 18 -20.74 -8.36 -18.49
C THR A 18 -21.71 -7.31 -17.95
N SER A 19 -21.16 -6.22 -17.44
CA SER A 19 -21.98 -5.06 -17.06
C SER A 19 -22.77 -4.61 -18.29
N PRO A 20 -24.08 -4.34 -18.18
CA PRO A 20 -24.86 -3.78 -19.29
C PRO A 20 -24.40 -2.38 -19.71
N LEU A 21 -23.43 -1.79 -18.99
CA LEU A 21 -22.76 -0.54 -19.34
C LEU A 21 -21.65 -0.71 -20.39
N LEU A 22 -21.18 -1.95 -20.63
CA LEU A 22 -20.16 -2.26 -21.62
C LEU A 22 -20.88 -2.75 -22.89
N GLY A 23 -20.71 -2.03 -24.01
CA GLY A 23 -21.32 -2.37 -25.30
C GLY A 23 -20.86 -3.72 -25.87
N GLU A 24 -21.42 -4.14 -27.01
CA GLU A 24 -21.12 -5.44 -27.64
C GLU A 24 -19.65 -5.59 -28.08
N ASP A 25 -18.89 -4.49 -28.16
CA ASP A 25 -17.47 -4.48 -28.54
C ASP A 25 -16.51 -4.81 -27.39
N PHE A 26 -17.01 -5.02 -26.16
CA PHE A 26 -16.18 -5.26 -24.99
C PHE A 26 -16.14 -6.73 -24.59
N LEU A 27 -14.94 -7.32 -24.56
CA LEU A 27 -14.70 -8.66 -24.05
C LEU A 27 -14.66 -8.66 -22.52
N SER A 28 -15.40 -9.58 -21.91
CA SER A 28 -15.29 -9.81 -20.46
C SER A 28 -13.97 -10.47 -20.12
N LEU A 29 -13.16 -9.83 -19.29
CA LEU A 29 -11.92 -10.41 -18.75
C LEU A 29 -12.11 -11.00 -17.34
N SER A 30 -13.34 -11.38 -16.98
CA SER A 30 -13.55 -12.06 -15.70
C SER A 30 -12.76 -13.37 -15.64
N PRO A 31 -12.28 -13.83 -14.47
CA PRO A 31 -11.54 -15.09 -14.36
C PRO A 31 -12.31 -16.30 -14.93
N SER A 32 -13.64 -16.27 -14.90
CA SER A 32 -14.50 -17.28 -15.54
C SER A 32 -14.43 -17.24 -17.06
N GLU A 33 -14.50 -16.06 -17.67
CA GLU A 33 -14.49 -15.86 -19.12
C GLU A 33 -13.10 -16.11 -19.70
N LEU A 34 -12.05 -15.66 -19.01
CA LEU A 34 -10.66 -16.01 -19.35
C LEU A 34 -10.42 -17.53 -19.35
N ARG A 35 -10.97 -18.25 -18.36
CA ARG A 35 -10.91 -19.71 -18.33
C ARG A 35 -11.66 -20.35 -19.50
N GLN A 36 -12.83 -19.83 -19.86
CA GLN A 36 -13.59 -20.32 -21.02
C GLN A 36 -12.82 -20.08 -22.33
N LEU A 37 -12.26 -18.89 -22.50
CA LEU A 37 -11.44 -18.53 -23.65
C LEU A 37 -10.20 -19.44 -23.76
N ALA A 38 -9.46 -19.64 -22.66
CA ALA A 38 -8.30 -20.53 -22.62
C ALA A 38 -8.68 -21.97 -22.99
N ASN A 39 -9.80 -22.48 -22.47
CA ASN A 39 -10.31 -23.81 -22.82
C ASN A 39 -10.71 -23.92 -24.30
N ALA A 40 -11.33 -22.87 -24.86
CA ALA A 40 -11.71 -22.83 -26.27
C ALA A 40 -10.47 -22.80 -27.19
N LEU A 41 -9.45 -22.01 -26.85
CA LEU A 41 -8.18 -21.95 -27.57
C LEU A 41 -7.44 -23.30 -27.51
N HIS A 42 -7.41 -23.93 -26.33
CA HIS A 42 -6.85 -25.28 -26.14
C HIS A 42 -7.56 -26.31 -27.03
N ALA A 43 -8.89 -26.27 -27.09
CA ALA A 43 -9.69 -27.20 -27.90
C ALA A 43 -9.53 -26.97 -29.41
N HIS A 44 -9.35 -25.71 -29.83
CA HIS A 44 -9.24 -25.36 -31.24
C HIS A 44 -7.91 -25.82 -31.85
N ASN A 45 -6.79 -25.64 -31.16
CA ASN A 45 -5.48 -26.08 -31.65
C ASN A 45 -4.56 -26.50 -30.50
N LYS A 46 -4.74 -27.75 -30.05
CA LYS A 46 -3.98 -28.34 -28.94
C LYS A 46 -2.46 -28.31 -29.18
N GLN A 47 -2.00 -28.50 -30.42
CA GLN A 47 -0.57 -28.51 -30.74
C GLN A 47 0.05 -27.11 -30.64
N MET A 48 -0.63 -26.08 -31.16
CA MET A 48 -0.18 -24.69 -31.00
C MET A 48 -0.22 -24.26 -29.53
N TRP A 49 -1.29 -24.61 -28.82
CA TRP A 49 -1.42 -24.33 -27.38
C TRP A 49 -0.28 -24.94 -26.57
N GLN A 50 0.11 -26.18 -26.87
CA GLN A 50 1.26 -26.83 -26.22
C GLN A 50 2.58 -26.13 -26.53
N LYS A 51 2.74 -25.52 -27.71
CA LYS A 51 3.93 -24.73 -28.06
C LYS A 51 3.97 -23.36 -27.38
N LEU A 52 2.81 -22.80 -27.02
CA LEU A 52 2.69 -21.54 -26.30
C LEU A 52 2.87 -21.70 -24.77
N GLN A 53 2.91 -22.94 -24.28
CA GLN A 53 3.18 -23.22 -22.88
C GLN A 53 4.68 -23.37 -22.66
N GLY A 54 5.23 -22.57 -21.75
CA GLY A 54 6.57 -22.80 -21.23
C GLY A 54 6.68 -24.16 -20.51
N PRO A 55 7.91 -24.66 -20.27
CA PRO A 55 8.12 -25.86 -19.47
C PRO A 55 7.44 -25.70 -18.10
N GLN A 56 6.68 -26.70 -17.68
CA GLN A 56 6.03 -26.69 -16.37
C GLN A 56 7.08 -26.98 -15.29
N PRO A 57 7.43 -26.01 -14.42
CA PRO A 57 8.37 -26.25 -13.34
C PRO A 57 7.76 -27.24 -12.33
N TYR A 58 8.61 -28.03 -11.66
CA TYR A 58 8.13 -28.97 -10.66
C TYR A 58 7.52 -28.23 -9.47
N THR A 59 6.22 -28.36 -9.23
CA THR A 59 5.58 -27.80 -8.03
C THR A 59 5.64 -28.81 -6.88
N PRO A 60 6.19 -28.44 -5.70
CA PRO A 60 6.18 -29.31 -4.52
C PRO A 60 4.76 -29.68 -4.06
N TYR A 61 4.65 -30.80 -3.34
CA TYR A 61 3.38 -31.23 -2.75
C TYR A 61 2.89 -30.26 -1.66
N LEU A 62 1.76 -29.62 -1.89
CA LEU A 62 1.10 -28.74 -0.92
C LEU A 62 0.33 -29.54 0.13
N SER A 63 0.91 -29.68 1.32
CA SER A 63 0.28 -30.35 2.46
C SER A 63 -0.66 -29.43 3.25
N PRO A 64 -1.64 -29.97 3.99
CA PRO A 64 -2.45 -29.18 4.93
C PRO A 64 -1.61 -28.45 5.98
N ALA A 65 -0.47 -29.02 6.39
CA ALA A 65 0.43 -28.41 7.37
C ALA A 65 1.10 -27.13 6.84
N HIS A 66 1.46 -27.09 5.55
CA HIS A 66 1.95 -25.86 4.92
C HIS A 66 0.88 -24.77 4.97
N LEU A 67 -0.37 -25.12 4.63
CA LEU A 67 -1.48 -24.18 4.67
C LEU A 67 -1.81 -23.69 6.08
N ASP A 68 -1.72 -24.56 7.10
CA ASP A 68 -1.88 -24.15 8.50
C ASP A 68 -0.74 -23.25 8.97
N ALA A 69 0.48 -23.49 8.48
CA ALA A 69 1.60 -22.64 8.79
C ALA A 69 1.40 -21.23 8.22
N TRP A 70 1.04 -21.11 6.94
CA TRP A 70 0.82 -19.83 6.26
C TRP A 70 -0.45 -19.09 6.67
N ALA A 71 -1.41 -19.78 7.30
CA ALA A 71 -2.61 -19.13 7.84
C ALA A 71 -2.31 -18.28 9.09
N ARG A 72 -1.11 -18.40 9.67
CA ARG A 72 -0.68 -17.65 10.86
C ARG A 72 0.03 -16.36 10.47
N THR A 73 -0.23 -15.30 11.22
CA THR A 73 0.45 -13.99 11.09
C THR A 73 1.36 -13.68 12.28
N SER A 74 1.22 -14.43 13.39
CA SER A 74 2.03 -14.23 14.59
C SER A 74 2.10 -15.53 15.42
N PRO A 75 3.29 -15.97 15.88
CA PRO A 75 4.58 -15.26 15.82
C PRO A 75 5.07 -15.04 14.38
N ALA A 76 5.90 -14.02 14.18
CA ALA A 76 6.40 -13.67 12.86
C ALA A 76 7.06 -14.90 12.20
N PRO A 77 6.83 -15.12 10.89
CA PRO A 77 7.44 -16.24 10.19
C PRO A 77 8.96 -16.23 10.36
N SER A 78 9.53 -17.39 10.69
CA SER A 78 10.97 -17.58 10.75
C SER A 78 11.53 -17.66 9.33
N PRO A 79 12.80 -17.27 9.08
CA PRO A 79 13.48 -17.59 7.82
C PRO A 79 13.48 -19.08 7.46
N ASN A 80 13.23 -19.96 8.44
CA ASN A 80 13.11 -21.40 8.26
C ASN A 80 11.68 -21.86 7.89
N ASP A 81 10.69 -20.96 7.88
CA ASP A 81 9.36 -21.32 7.41
C ASP A 81 9.38 -21.56 5.91
N VAL A 82 8.62 -22.56 5.46
CA VAL A 82 8.56 -22.93 4.06
C VAL A 82 7.97 -21.78 3.25
N PRO A 83 8.67 -21.21 2.25
CA PRO A 83 8.13 -20.10 1.47
C PRO A 83 6.96 -20.58 0.59
N PRO A 84 5.95 -19.72 0.34
CA PRO A 84 4.83 -20.07 -0.54
C PRO A 84 5.21 -20.04 -2.03
N ALA A 85 6.24 -19.28 -2.41
CA ALA A 85 6.62 -19.05 -3.80
C ALA A 85 6.87 -20.35 -4.61
N PRO A 86 7.60 -21.36 -4.11
CA PRO A 86 7.75 -22.64 -4.80
C PRO A 86 6.44 -23.38 -5.12
N PHE A 87 5.37 -23.14 -4.35
CA PHE A 87 4.07 -23.77 -4.55
C PHE A 87 3.19 -23.00 -5.54
N LEU A 88 3.50 -21.73 -5.78
CA LEU A 88 2.81 -20.88 -6.75
C LEU A 88 3.50 -20.92 -8.12
N HIS A 89 4.83 -20.91 -8.13
CA HIS A 89 5.65 -20.76 -9.33
C HIS A 89 6.42 -22.04 -9.71
N GLY A 90 6.43 -23.05 -8.84
CA GLY A 90 7.27 -24.25 -8.99
C GLY A 90 8.68 -24.06 -8.42
N LEU A 91 9.41 -25.17 -8.25
CA LEU A 91 10.84 -25.16 -7.98
C LEU A 91 11.55 -24.69 -9.25
N GLN A 92 11.80 -23.41 -9.28
CA GLN A 92 12.71 -22.78 -10.22
C GLN A 92 14.08 -22.73 -9.52
N ARG A 93 15.16 -22.84 -10.29
CA ARG A 93 16.42 -22.25 -9.80
C ARG A 93 16.11 -20.76 -9.72
N GLU A 94 15.99 -20.22 -8.51
CA GLU A 94 15.84 -18.77 -8.34
C GLU A 94 16.96 -18.13 -9.16
N SER A 95 16.60 -17.53 -10.28
CA SER A 95 17.52 -16.65 -10.97
C SER A 95 17.73 -15.53 -9.96
N ALA A 96 18.97 -15.33 -9.52
CA ALA A 96 19.28 -14.19 -8.69
C ALA A 96 18.74 -12.95 -9.41
N GLN A 97 17.80 -12.21 -8.83
CA GLN A 97 17.19 -11.04 -9.49
C GLN A 97 17.80 -9.75 -8.95
N VAL A 98 17.71 -8.69 -9.74
CA VAL A 98 18.00 -7.31 -9.35
C VAL A 98 16.87 -6.42 -9.84
N SER A 99 16.58 -5.38 -9.07
CA SER A 99 15.58 -4.37 -9.43
C SER A 99 16.30 -3.24 -10.16
N VAL A 100 15.88 -2.85 -11.37
CA VAL A 100 16.58 -1.83 -12.17
C VAL A 100 15.63 -0.67 -12.47
N ALA A 101 16.07 0.57 -12.21
CA ALA A 101 15.39 1.80 -12.57
C ALA A 101 16.30 2.71 -13.41
N TRP A 102 15.74 3.41 -14.40
CA TRP A 102 16.48 4.33 -15.27
C TRP A 102 16.30 5.76 -14.80
N ARG A 103 17.40 6.47 -14.56
CA ARG A 103 17.40 7.87 -14.15
C ARG A 103 18.29 8.71 -15.03
N ASP A 104 17.89 9.96 -15.23
CA ASP A 104 18.71 10.95 -15.91
C ASP A 104 19.89 11.31 -15.01
N LEU A 105 21.02 10.66 -15.25
CA LEU A 105 22.25 10.78 -14.48
C LEU A 105 23.31 11.42 -15.39
N ASP A 106 23.40 12.74 -15.33
CA ASP A 106 24.33 13.51 -16.15
C ASP A 106 25.81 13.18 -15.86
N GLY A 107 26.69 13.49 -16.82
CA GLY A 107 28.03 12.93 -17.02
C GLY A 107 29.09 13.05 -15.90
N ASP A 108 28.78 13.70 -14.75
CA ASP A 108 29.64 13.69 -13.57
C ASP A 108 29.15 12.67 -12.52
N ARG A 109 29.91 11.59 -12.38
CA ARG A 109 29.63 10.51 -11.41
C ARG A 109 29.60 10.99 -9.96
N GLN A 110 30.25 12.11 -9.63
CA GLN A 110 30.21 12.65 -8.27
C GLN A 110 28.82 13.17 -7.89
N GLN A 111 27.97 13.49 -8.87
CA GLN A 111 26.64 14.07 -8.66
C GLN A 111 25.53 13.01 -8.67
N TRP A 112 25.83 11.79 -9.16
CA TRP A 112 24.89 10.68 -9.25
C TRP A 112 24.22 10.33 -7.92
N GLN A 113 24.97 10.39 -6.82
CA GLN A 113 24.41 10.13 -5.48
C GLN A 113 23.36 11.17 -5.09
N GLN A 114 23.63 12.45 -5.36
CA GLN A 114 22.74 13.55 -5.06
C GLN A 114 21.46 13.49 -5.90
N SER A 115 21.58 13.12 -7.19
CA SER A 115 20.46 12.94 -8.13
C SER A 115 19.38 11.98 -7.63
N VAL A 116 19.76 10.98 -6.83
CA VAL A 116 18.86 9.93 -6.33
C VAL A 116 18.45 10.16 -4.87
N GLU A 117 19.13 11.05 -4.14
CA GLU A 117 18.83 11.35 -2.73
C GLU A 117 17.46 12.03 -2.57
N LEU A 118 17.18 13.04 -3.41
CA LEU A 118 15.93 13.82 -3.37
C LEU A 118 14.75 13.05 -3.99
N LEU A 119 15.01 12.19 -4.97
CA LEU A 119 13.99 11.36 -5.61
C LEU A 119 14.42 9.87 -5.59
N PRO A 120 14.26 9.18 -4.44
CA PRO A 120 14.61 7.76 -4.31
C PRO A 120 13.87 6.87 -5.30
N PRO A 121 14.51 5.83 -5.86
CA PRO A 121 13.83 4.89 -6.73
C PRO A 121 12.70 4.20 -5.98
N THR A 122 11.59 3.99 -6.66
CA THR A 122 10.39 3.31 -6.18
C THR A 122 10.22 1.97 -6.88
N VAL A 123 9.33 1.11 -6.36
CA VAL A 123 8.99 -0.15 -7.03
C VAL A 123 8.21 0.09 -8.32
N GLU A 124 7.46 1.20 -8.40
CA GLU A 124 6.63 1.56 -9.57
C GLU A 124 7.45 1.88 -10.84
N GLU A 125 8.69 2.34 -10.67
CA GLU A 125 9.61 2.68 -11.78
C GLU A 125 10.68 1.61 -12.04
N SER A 126 10.66 0.50 -11.30
CA SER A 126 11.70 -0.53 -11.37
C SER A 126 11.20 -1.78 -12.09
N ILE A 127 12.09 -2.43 -12.84
CA ILE A 127 11.86 -3.73 -13.48
C ILE A 127 12.71 -4.79 -12.77
N GLU A 128 12.11 -5.90 -12.36
CA GLU A 128 12.83 -7.05 -11.79
C GLU A 128 13.43 -7.89 -12.91
N LEU A 129 14.75 -8.10 -12.86
CA LEU A 129 15.50 -8.70 -13.97
C LEU A 129 16.55 -9.70 -13.48
N PRO A 130 16.88 -10.73 -14.28
CA PRO A 130 17.94 -11.68 -13.94
C PRO A 130 19.30 -10.99 -13.81
N LEU A 131 19.98 -11.21 -12.67
CA LEU A 131 21.31 -10.70 -12.33
C LEU A 131 22.34 -10.98 -13.44
N THR A 132 22.29 -12.17 -14.03
CA THR A 132 23.21 -12.58 -15.11
C THR A 132 22.99 -11.74 -16.36
N ALA A 133 21.74 -11.53 -16.76
CA ALA A 133 21.38 -10.71 -17.93
C ALA A 133 21.81 -9.25 -17.73
N VAL A 134 21.57 -8.68 -16.54
CA VAL A 134 21.99 -7.30 -16.22
C VAL A 134 23.51 -7.17 -16.22
N ARG A 135 24.24 -8.13 -15.66
CA ARG A 135 25.73 -8.13 -15.69
C ARG A 135 26.27 -8.20 -17.12
N GLN A 136 25.69 -9.05 -17.96
CA GLN A 136 26.07 -9.15 -19.37
C GLN A 136 25.78 -7.84 -20.12
N TRP A 137 24.58 -7.29 -19.96
CA TRP A 137 24.21 -6.00 -20.55
C TRP A 137 25.13 -4.86 -20.11
N LEU A 138 25.49 -4.78 -18.82
CA LEU A 138 26.41 -3.77 -18.31
C LEU A 138 27.86 -3.97 -18.79
N SER A 139 28.25 -5.19 -19.18
CA SER A 139 29.58 -5.49 -19.71
C SER A 139 29.80 -5.01 -21.16
N GLY A 140 28.73 -4.67 -21.89
CA GLY A 140 28.82 -4.20 -23.27
C GLY A 140 29.23 -5.26 -24.29
N LEU A 141 29.16 -6.54 -23.92
CA LEU A 141 29.38 -7.66 -24.84
C LEU A 141 28.15 -7.81 -25.75
N ASP A 142 28.38 -7.84 -27.06
CA ASP A 142 27.41 -7.99 -28.18
C ASP A 142 26.71 -9.37 -28.21
N ARG A 143 26.65 -10.07 -27.07
CA ARG A 143 26.00 -11.37 -26.90
C ARG A 143 24.73 -11.19 -26.08
N THR A 144 23.76 -10.46 -26.61
CA THR A 144 22.39 -10.53 -26.08
C THR A 144 21.80 -11.83 -26.63
N SER A 145 21.89 -12.91 -25.86
CA SER A 145 21.03 -14.07 -26.07
C SER A 145 19.58 -13.58 -26.16
N ASP A 146 18.85 -14.01 -27.18
CA ASP A 146 17.43 -13.69 -27.38
C ASP A 146 16.67 -13.86 -26.06
N PHE A 147 16.37 -12.74 -25.39
CA PHE A 147 15.55 -12.75 -24.19
C PHE A 147 14.12 -12.95 -24.65
N THR A 148 13.54 -14.09 -24.28
CA THR A 148 12.10 -14.30 -24.35
C THR A 148 11.55 -14.17 -22.93
N ASP A 149 10.35 -13.60 -22.77
CA ASP A 149 9.60 -13.47 -21.50
C ASP A 149 9.19 -14.84 -20.90
N VAL A 150 9.82 -15.91 -21.38
CA VAL A 150 9.73 -17.26 -20.84
C VAL A 150 11.00 -17.48 -20.04
N GLU A 151 10.87 -17.75 -18.74
CA GLU A 151 11.99 -18.22 -17.92
C GLU A 151 12.56 -19.52 -18.49
N GLY A 152 13.49 -19.38 -19.42
CA GLY A 152 14.31 -20.43 -19.99
C GLY A 152 15.68 -20.43 -19.32
N GLU A 153 16.22 -21.63 -19.08
CA GLU A 153 17.56 -21.79 -18.53
C GLU A 153 18.61 -21.11 -19.44
N PRO A 154 19.52 -20.28 -18.88
CA PRO A 154 20.78 -20.03 -19.55
C PRO A 154 21.66 -21.28 -19.44
N ASP A 155 22.26 -21.70 -20.55
CA ASP A 155 23.18 -22.83 -20.62
C ASP A 155 24.40 -22.59 -19.70
N PRO A 156 24.77 -23.53 -18.80
CA PRO A 156 25.86 -23.33 -17.84
C PRO A 156 27.25 -23.28 -18.48
N GLU A 157 27.37 -23.56 -19.79
CA GLU A 157 28.65 -23.49 -20.51
C GLU A 157 29.04 -22.07 -20.95
N ASP A 158 28.16 -21.07 -20.84
CA ASP A 158 28.40 -19.69 -21.35
C ASP A 158 28.74 -18.64 -20.26
N ALA A 159 28.92 -19.04 -19.00
CA ALA A 159 29.21 -18.12 -17.90
C ALA A 159 30.71 -17.83 -17.74
N GLU A 160 31.32 -17.13 -18.70
CA GLU A 160 32.62 -16.47 -18.47
C GLU A 160 32.44 -15.26 -17.52
N GLU A 161 33.39 -15.06 -16.59
CA GLU A 161 33.38 -13.90 -15.70
C GLU A 161 33.42 -12.59 -16.51
N PRO A 162 32.53 -11.62 -16.21
CA PRO A 162 32.49 -10.37 -16.96
C PRO A 162 33.83 -9.63 -16.85
N GLY A 163 34.39 -9.25 -18.00
CA GLY A 163 35.66 -8.53 -18.10
C GLY A 163 35.67 -7.17 -17.39
N PRO A 164 36.86 -6.56 -17.21
CA PRO A 164 37.09 -5.39 -16.34
C PRO A 164 36.43 -4.06 -16.77
N LEU A 165 35.55 -4.06 -17.78
CA LEU A 165 34.92 -2.87 -18.38
C LEU A 165 33.40 -2.78 -18.12
N ALA A 166 32.90 -3.35 -17.02
CA ALA A 166 31.49 -3.23 -16.66
C ALA A 166 31.11 -1.78 -16.34
N ARG A 167 30.11 -1.25 -17.06
CA ARG A 167 29.55 0.10 -16.84
C ARG A 167 29.12 0.27 -15.37
N PRO A 168 29.44 1.39 -14.71
CA PRO A 168 29.05 1.61 -13.32
C PRO A 168 27.58 1.95 -13.19
N VAL A 169 27.01 1.57 -12.05
CA VAL A 169 25.61 1.80 -11.68
C VAL A 169 25.55 2.25 -10.23
N ILE A 170 24.44 2.86 -9.84
CA ILE A 170 24.18 3.14 -8.42
C ILE A 170 23.52 1.91 -7.83
N ARG A 171 24.06 1.39 -6.73
CA ARG A 171 23.37 0.47 -5.83
C ARG A 171 22.70 1.28 -4.72
N TYR A 172 21.39 1.20 -4.66
CA TYR A 172 20.55 1.93 -3.71
C TYR A 172 20.05 1.00 -2.60
N GLY A 173 20.53 1.20 -1.37
CA GLY A 173 19.95 0.54 -0.18
C GLY A 173 18.87 1.42 0.46
N SER A 174 19.28 2.63 0.85
CA SER A 174 18.44 3.64 1.50
C SER A 174 18.94 5.04 1.17
N ARG A 175 18.31 6.08 1.71
CA ARG A 175 18.78 7.48 1.51
C ARG A 175 20.19 7.71 2.03
N ASP A 176 20.61 6.97 3.04
CA ASP A 176 21.95 7.07 3.64
C ASP A 176 22.93 6.03 3.04
N GLU A 177 22.45 5.14 2.16
CA GLU A 177 23.21 4.03 1.56
C GLU A 177 23.07 4.06 0.03
N ILE A 178 23.78 5.00 -0.60
CA ILE A 178 23.83 5.16 -2.06
C ILE A 178 25.27 4.98 -2.52
N GLU A 179 25.57 3.90 -3.22
CA GLU A 179 26.94 3.56 -3.62
C GLU A 179 27.07 3.40 -5.13
N ILE A 180 28.12 3.97 -5.73
CA ILE A 180 28.43 3.73 -7.14
C ILE A 180 29.32 2.50 -7.24
N VAL A 181 28.80 1.46 -7.88
CA VAL A 181 29.49 0.17 -8.03
C VAL A 181 29.67 -0.18 -9.51
N PRO A 182 30.80 -0.80 -9.91
CA PRO A 182 30.92 -1.38 -11.24
C PRO A 182 29.90 -2.53 -11.41
N GLY A 183 29.36 -2.72 -12.61
CA GLY A 183 28.38 -3.77 -12.89
C GLY A 183 28.80 -5.18 -12.45
N ALA A 184 30.10 -5.49 -12.41
CA ALA A 184 30.61 -6.77 -11.89
C ALA A 184 30.37 -7.00 -10.38
N ARG A 185 30.15 -5.94 -9.59
CA ARG A 185 29.97 -6.02 -8.12
C ARG A 185 28.51 -6.03 -7.66
N ILE A 186 27.55 -5.95 -8.59
CA ILE A 186 26.11 -6.05 -8.26
C ILE A 186 25.79 -7.46 -7.77
N ARG A 187 24.84 -7.60 -6.85
CA ARG A 187 24.46 -8.85 -6.17
C ARG A 187 22.96 -9.08 -6.28
N ALA A 188 22.54 -10.33 -6.06
CA ALA A 188 21.12 -10.67 -5.97
C ALA A 188 20.42 -9.79 -4.91
N GLY A 189 19.25 -9.26 -5.25
CA GLY A 189 18.45 -8.36 -4.42
C GLY A 189 18.92 -6.90 -4.41
N ASP A 190 19.99 -6.54 -5.12
CA ASP A 190 20.40 -5.15 -5.25
C ASP A 190 19.33 -4.35 -6.02
N ARG A 191 19.05 -3.14 -5.55
CA ARG A 191 18.25 -2.14 -6.28
C ARG A 191 19.20 -1.22 -7.00
N LEU A 192 19.14 -1.22 -8.31
CA LEU A 192 20.08 -0.56 -9.20
C LEU A 192 19.42 0.64 -9.84
N VAL A 193 20.12 1.77 -9.85
CA VAL A 193 19.77 2.92 -10.69
C VAL A 193 20.83 3.06 -11.77
N VAL A 194 20.37 3.07 -13.02
CA VAL A 194 21.20 3.13 -14.22
C VAL A 194 20.93 4.42 -14.99
N PRO A 195 21.94 5.02 -15.67
CA PRO A 195 21.70 6.17 -16.53
C PRO A 195 20.75 5.84 -17.68
N THR A 196 19.81 6.73 -17.99
CA THR A 196 18.92 6.64 -19.16
C THR A 196 19.69 6.43 -20.46
N GLY A 197 20.84 7.10 -20.63
CA GLY A 197 21.71 6.98 -21.79
C GLY A 197 22.36 5.59 -21.98
N TYR A 198 22.16 4.63 -21.07
CA TYR A 198 22.63 3.26 -21.27
C TYR A 198 21.73 2.44 -22.20
N GLY A 199 20.53 2.94 -22.52
CA GLY A 199 19.49 2.22 -23.24
C GLY A 199 18.96 1.05 -22.43
N GLY A 200 18.67 -0.07 -23.09
CA GLY A 200 18.23 -1.30 -22.41
C GLY A 200 16.74 -1.36 -22.07
N CYS A 201 15.97 -0.33 -22.39
CA CYS A 201 14.54 -0.26 -22.11
C CYS A 201 13.81 0.55 -23.19
N ASP A 202 12.69 0.02 -23.70
CA ASP A 202 11.79 0.68 -24.64
C ASP A 202 10.37 0.83 -24.05
N GLU A 203 9.37 1.17 -24.87
CA GLU A 203 7.98 1.36 -24.44
C GLU A 203 7.29 0.08 -23.94
N TYR A 204 7.85 -1.10 -24.24
CA TYR A 204 7.32 -2.41 -23.84
C TYR A 204 8.08 -3.02 -22.65
N GLY A 205 9.22 -2.43 -22.25
CA GLY A 205 9.99 -2.85 -21.09
C GLY A 205 11.46 -3.08 -21.41
N TRP A 206 12.10 -4.03 -20.70
CA TRP A 206 13.52 -4.33 -20.87
C TRP A 206 13.80 -4.88 -22.27
N ASN A 207 14.67 -4.19 -22.99
CA ASN A 207 15.18 -4.58 -24.30
C ASN A 207 16.68 -4.30 -24.33
N PRO A 208 17.54 -5.31 -24.06
CA PRO A 208 18.97 -5.10 -23.86
C PRO A 208 19.71 -4.64 -25.12
N ALA A 209 19.10 -4.81 -26.30
CA ALA A 209 19.61 -4.35 -27.58
C ALA A 209 19.23 -2.89 -27.89
N GLU A 210 18.29 -2.30 -27.13
CA GLU A 210 17.92 -0.90 -27.29
C GLU A 210 19.09 0.01 -26.87
N THR A 211 19.43 0.94 -27.75
CA THR A 211 20.55 1.87 -27.57
C THR A 211 20.09 3.32 -27.42
N GLN A 212 18.83 3.61 -27.75
CA GLN A 212 18.23 4.91 -27.49
C GLN A 212 18.11 5.15 -25.98
N PRO A 213 18.25 6.41 -25.51
CA PRO A 213 18.05 6.73 -24.11
C PRO A 213 16.66 6.31 -23.63
N ALA A 214 16.60 5.57 -22.53
CA ALA A 214 15.33 5.22 -21.89
C ALA A 214 14.65 6.47 -21.31
N LEU A 215 13.31 6.45 -21.22
CA LEU A 215 12.57 7.50 -20.54
C LEU A 215 12.74 7.38 -19.02
N ASP A 216 13.16 8.46 -18.35
CA ASP A 216 13.12 8.53 -16.88
C ASP A 216 11.69 8.84 -16.42
N VAL A 217 11.00 7.80 -15.96
CA VAL A 217 9.60 7.86 -15.50
C VAL A 217 9.47 8.19 -14.02
N GLY A 218 10.57 8.48 -13.31
CA GLY A 218 10.51 8.60 -11.87
C GLY A 218 9.73 9.81 -11.35
N ASP A 219 9.48 10.81 -12.19
CA ASP A 219 8.57 11.94 -11.89
C ASP A 219 7.08 11.58 -12.08
N LEU A 220 6.80 10.46 -12.74
CA LEU A 220 5.43 9.94 -12.94
C LEU A 220 5.04 8.90 -11.88
N CYS A 221 5.98 8.57 -10.99
CA CYS A 221 5.81 7.58 -9.93
C CYS A 221 5.63 8.27 -8.57
N GLY A 222 5.10 7.52 -7.60
CA GLY A 222 4.79 8.06 -6.26
C GLY A 222 3.30 8.22 -5.99
N GLY A 223 2.47 7.42 -6.67
CA GLY A 223 1.02 7.44 -6.57
C GLY A 223 0.43 6.39 -5.63
N ASN A 224 1.15 5.36 -5.20
CA ASN A 224 0.54 4.36 -4.32
C ASN A 224 1.18 4.36 -2.93
N GLY A 225 0.38 4.68 -1.90
CA GLY A 225 0.74 4.48 -0.50
C GLY A 225 1.26 5.70 0.28
N ARG A 226 2.23 5.44 1.18
CA ARG A 226 2.62 6.27 2.35
C ARG A 226 3.60 7.43 2.08
N ARG A 227 4.09 7.58 0.85
CA ARG A 227 5.17 8.54 0.53
C ARG A 227 4.58 9.83 -0.03
N ALA A 228 5.27 10.93 0.27
CA ALA A 228 5.02 12.18 -0.44
C ALA A 228 5.36 11.97 -1.92
N VAL A 229 4.55 12.56 -2.77
CA VAL A 229 4.82 12.62 -4.20
C VAL A 229 5.91 13.66 -4.42
N SER A 230 6.91 13.36 -5.22
CA SER A 230 7.99 14.30 -5.54
C SER A 230 8.18 14.37 -7.05
N VAL A 231 8.29 15.58 -7.59
CA VAL A 231 8.47 15.83 -9.03
C VAL A 231 9.63 16.80 -9.24
N ARG A 232 10.53 16.46 -10.15
CA ARG A 232 11.55 17.37 -10.67
C ARG A 232 10.92 18.29 -11.71
N MET A 233 10.83 19.58 -11.39
CA MET A 233 10.46 20.63 -12.34
C MET A 233 11.63 20.91 -13.27
N GLY A 234 11.81 20.06 -14.29
CA GLY A 234 12.94 20.08 -15.22
C GLY A 234 12.66 19.39 -16.55
N PRO A 235 13.68 19.25 -17.43
CA PRO A 235 13.52 18.67 -18.77
C PRO A 235 12.96 17.25 -18.78
N THR A 236 13.31 16.45 -17.76
CA THR A 236 12.83 15.06 -17.60
C THR A 236 11.31 14.98 -17.53
N LEU A 237 10.67 15.86 -16.77
CA LEU A 237 9.20 15.94 -16.67
C LEU A 237 8.57 16.32 -18.01
N VAL A 238 9.18 17.26 -18.74
CA VAL A 238 8.69 17.67 -20.07
C VAL A 238 8.77 16.51 -21.06
N ALA A 239 9.87 15.76 -21.07
CA ALA A 239 10.02 14.57 -21.91
C ALA A 239 8.94 13.52 -21.60
N ALA A 240 8.68 13.27 -20.32
CA ALA A 240 7.65 12.33 -19.89
C ALA A 240 6.23 12.75 -20.34
N PHE A 241 5.90 14.04 -20.24
CA PHE A 241 4.60 14.55 -20.72
C PHE A 241 4.50 14.60 -22.24
N ASN A 242 5.57 14.86 -22.98
CA ASN A 242 5.56 14.74 -24.45
C ASN A 242 5.17 13.34 -24.92
N GLN A 243 5.58 12.30 -24.19
CA GLN A 243 5.28 10.91 -24.53
C GLN A 243 3.90 10.44 -24.02
N HIS A 244 3.55 10.74 -22.76
CA HIS A 244 2.39 10.15 -22.10
C HIS A 244 1.19 11.10 -21.90
N GLY A 245 1.37 12.40 -22.10
CA GLY A 245 0.32 13.41 -21.91
C GLY A 245 0.53 14.63 -22.82
N PRO A 246 0.59 14.45 -24.16
CA PRO A 246 0.99 15.49 -25.11
C PRO A 246 0.09 16.72 -25.05
N ASP A 247 -1.18 16.55 -24.66
CA ASP A 247 -2.16 17.63 -24.53
C ASP A 247 -1.77 18.69 -23.48
N LEU A 248 -0.98 18.30 -22.46
CA LEU A 248 -0.50 19.17 -21.39
C LEU A 248 1.00 19.48 -21.47
N ALA A 249 1.71 18.90 -22.44
CA ALA A 249 3.16 19.01 -22.52
C ALA A 249 3.64 20.46 -22.68
N GLU A 250 2.92 21.28 -23.45
CA GLU A 250 3.21 22.70 -23.61
C GLU A 250 3.04 23.48 -22.30
N ALA A 251 1.94 23.23 -21.56
CA ALA A 251 1.67 23.86 -20.27
C ALA A 251 2.71 23.47 -19.21
N VAL A 252 3.11 22.19 -19.18
CA VAL A 252 4.17 21.68 -18.31
C VAL A 252 5.51 22.32 -18.66
N ALA A 253 5.85 22.45 -19.95
CA ALA A 253 7.09 23.11 -20.38
C ALA A 253 7.15 24.58 -19.93
N GLN A 254 6.06 25.33 -20.08
CA GLN A 254 5.97 26.72 -19.62
C GLN A 254 6.11 26.84 -18.10
N ALA A 255 5.53 25.90 -17.34
CA ALA A 255 5.66 25.88 -15.89
C ALA A 255 7.09 25.54 -15.45
N VAL A 256 7.76 24.60 -16.11
CA VAL A 256 9.18 24.26 -15.85
C VAL A 256 10.07 25.46 -16.13
N GLU A 257 9.88 26.16 -17.25
CA GLU A 257 10.64 27.38 -17.57
C GLU A 257 10.43 28.46 -16.51
N ARG A 258 9.19 28.68 -16.07
CA ARG A 258 8.87 29.64 -15.01
C ARG A 258 9.53 29.32 -13.68
N VAL A 259 9.50 28.05 -13.27
CA VAL A 259 10.13 27.60 -12.03
C VAL A 259 11.65 27.75 -12.11
N ASP A 260 12.24 27.52 -13.27
CA ASP A 260 13.67 27.71 -13.52
C ASP A 260 14.07 29.20 -13.56
N GLU A 261 13.21 30.11 -14.00
CA GLU A 261 13.38 31.57 -13.80
C GLU A 261 13.45 31.92 -12.31
N TRP A 262 12.50 31.40 -11.50
CA TRP A 262 12.49 31.62 -10.05
C TRP A 262 13.71 31.04 -9.35
N ARG A 263 14.16 29.86 -9.79
CA ARG A 263 15.39 29.23 -9.31
C ARG A 263 16.61 30.13 -9.57
N ARG A 264 16.78 30.62 -10.80
CA ARG A 264 17.90 31.53 -11.14
C ARG A 264 17.84 32.86 -10.39
N ALA A 265 16.64 33.31 -10.01
CA ALA A 265 16.44 34.54 -9.24
C ALA A 265 16.56 34.33 -7.72
N ASP A 266 16.77 33.11 -7.23
CA ASP A 266 16.73 32.73 -5.81
C ASP A 266 15.39 33.11 -5.13
N GLN A 267 14.29 32.90 -5.87
CA GLN A 267 12.92 33.27 -5.49
C GLN A 267 11.95 32.08 -5.58
N VAL A 268 12.44 30.86 -5.34
CA VAL A 268 11.60 29.65 -5.38
C VAL A 268 10.61 29.66 -4.22
N ASP A 269 9.32 29.63 -4.55
CA ASP A 269 8.22 29.53 -3.59
C ASP A 269 7.37 28.28 -3.87
N ALA A 270 7.16 27.46 -2.84
CA ALA A 270 6.47 26.18 -2.97
C ALA A 270 4.96 26.36 -3.26
N GLU A 271 4.36 27.42 -2.71
CA GLU A 271 2.94 27.74 -2.96
C GLU A 271 2.73 28.25 -4.38
N ALA A 272 3.62 29.10 -4.88
CA ALA A 272 3.63 29.53 -6.28
C ALA A 272 3.81 28.35 -7.25
N CYS A 273 4.71 27.40 -6.94
CA CYS A 273 4.87 26.17 -7.72
C CYS A 273 3.61 25.29 -7.70
N SER A 274 2.97 25.12 -6.53
CA SER A 274 1.70 24.39 -6.41
C SER A 274 0.58 25.08 -7.20
N ALA A 275 0.54 26.42 -7.21
CA ALA A 275 -0.43 27.19 -7.98
C ALA A 275 -0.27 26.99 -9.51
N LEU A 276 0.96 26.89 -10.02
CA LEU A 276 1.20 26.54 -11.43
C LEU A 276 0.64 25.15 -11.76
N ILE A 277 0.87 24.15 -10.90
CA ILE A 277 0.32 22.80 -11.11
C ILE A 277 -1.21 22.82 -11.10
N LYS A 278 -1.84 23.60 -10.20
CA LYS A 278 -3.30 23.80 -10.18
C LYS A 278 -3.81 24.41 -11.50
N GLN A 279 -3.05 25.32 -12.11
CA GLN A 279 -3.40 25.91 -13.41
C GLN A 279 -3.34 24.88 -14.55
N ILE A 280 -2.27 24.07 -14.60
CA ILE A 280 -2.14 22.98 -15.59
C ILE A 280 -3.33 22.01 -15.49
N LEU A 281 -3.71 21.61 -14.28
CA LEU A 281 -4.84 20.69 -14.06
C LEU A 281 -6.21 21.32 -14.30
N ALA A 282 -6.30 22.65 -14.29
CA ALA A 282 -7.53 23.38 -14.61
C ALA A 282 -7.73 23.57 -16.12
N GLU A 283 -6.73 23.21 -16.95
CA GLU A 283 -6.88 23.30 -18.40
C GLU A 283 -8.01 22.37 -18.88
N PRO A 284 -8.90 22.83 -19.78
CA PRO A 284 -9.99 22.01 -20.31
C PRO A 284 -9.51 20.72 -21.00
N ARG A 285 -8.23 20.69 -21.43
CA ARG A 285 -7.59 19.53 -22.05
C ARG A 285 -7.13 18.48 -21.02
N ALA A 286 -6.96 18.85 -19.75
CA ALA A 286 -6.76 17.91 -18.64
C ALA A 286 -8.08 17.20 -18.24
N ALA A 287 -9.23 17.73 -18.68
CA ALA A 287 -10.53 17.12 -18.45
C ALA A 287 -10.71 15.91 -19.38
N MET A 288 -10.21 14.76 -18.94
CA MET A 288 -10.68 13.47 -19.45
C MET A 288 -12.21 13.47 -19.29
N PRO A 289 -13.01 13.17 -20.34
CA PRO A 289 -14.46 13.11 -20.16
C PRO A 289 -14.75 12.09 -19.05
N PRO A 290 -15.49 12.46 -17.98
CA PRO A 290 -15.82 11.50 -16.96
C PRO A 290 -16.61 10.39 -17.65
N GLY A 291 -16.00 9.22 -17.75
CA GLY A 291 -16.76 8.03 -18.09
C GLY A 291 -17.88 7.89 -17.05
N PRO A 292 -19.03 7.30 -17.39
CA PRO A 292 -20.08 7.06 -16.42
C PRO A 292 -19.56 6.08 -15.34
N GLY A 293 -19.19 6.60 -14.17
CA GLY A 293 -18.69 5.83 -13.01
C GLY A 293 -17.39 6.34 -12.35
N TYR A 294 -16.74 7.38 -12.90
CA TYR A 294 -15.36 7.78 -12.56
C TYR A 294 -15.25 9.09 -11.76
N GLU A 295 -16.18 9.34 -10.84
CA GLU A 295 -16.19 10.55 -10.02
C GLU A 295 -16.02 10.16 -8.56
N GLU A 296 -14.82 10.36 -7.98
CA GLU A 296 -14.57 10.85 -6.60
C GLU A 296 -13.29 10.32 -5.91
N SER A 297 -12.59 9.28 -6.39
CA SER A 297 -11.43 8.71 -5.66
C SER A 297 -10.07 9.34 -6.02
N GLY A 298 -9.86 9.79 -7.26
CA GLY A 298 -8.55 10.22 -7.75
C GLY A 298 -7.56 9.09 -8.04
N ASP A 299 -7.95 7.82 -7.83
CA ASP A 299 -7.16 6.62 -8.18
C ASP A 299 -7.37 6.18 -9.65
N ASP A 300 -8.27 6.86 -10.37
CA ASP A 300 -8.63 6.54 -11.77
C ASP A 300 -7.94 7.45 -12.80
N LEU A 301 -6.96 8.25 -12.38
CA LEU A 301 -6.16 9.10 -13.27
C LEU A 301 -4.91 8.34 -13.76
N PRO A 302 -4.45 8.58 -15.01
CA PRO A 302 -3.12 8.15 -15.44
C PRO A 302 -2.04 8.59 -14.44
N PRO A 303 -0.97 7.79 -14.22
CA PRO A 303 0.04 8.06 -13.18
C PRO A 303 0.60 9.48 -13.19
N HIS A 304 0.90 10.02 -14.38
CA HIS A 304 1.40 11.37 -14.57
C HIS A 304 0.43 12.47 -14.09
N LEU A 305 -0.89 12.27 -14.24
CA LEU A 305 -1.91 13.21 -13.72
C LEU A 305 -2.18 13.00 -12.23
N ALA A 306 -2.13 11.76 -11.75
CA ALA A 306 -2.33 11.44 -10.34
C ALA A 306 -1.27 12.12 -9.46
N VAL A 307 -0.01 12.10 -9.90
CA VAL A 307 1.13 12.77 -9.25
C VAL A 307 0.92 14.29 -9.19
N LEU A 308 0.64 14.94 -10.33
CA LEU A 308 0.38 16.39 -10.35
C LEU A 308 -0.82 16.78 -9.48
N ARG A 309 -1.91 16.01 -9.53
CA ARG A 309 -3.10 16.27 -8.71
C ARG A 309 -2.78 16.24 -7.22
N ARG A 310 -1.95 15.30 -6.76
CA ARG A 310 -1.56 15.23 -5.35
C ARG A 310 -0.69 16.40 -4.92
N LEU A 311 0.21 16.85 -5.78
CA LEU A 311 0.99 18.07 -5.54
C LEU A 311 0.10 19.31 -5.47
N ALA A 312 -0.92 19.40 -6.33
CA ALA A 312 -1.91 20.47 -6.30
C ALA A 312 -2.79 20.44 -5.03
N LEU A 313 -3.08 19.26 -4.48
CA LEU A 313 -3.89 19.11 -3.27
C LEU A 313 -3.07 19.13 -1.96
N ALA A 314 -1.74 19.24 -2.04
CA ALA A 314 -0.88 19.33 -0.88
C ALA A 314 -1.24 20.58 -0.03
N ARG A 315 -1.33 20.41 1.29
CA ARG A 315 -1.59 21.49 2.24
C ARG A 315 -0.32 22.24 2.62
N LYS A 316 0.84 21.57 2.55
CA LYS A 316 2.16 22.14 2.85
C LYS A 316 3.19 21.64 1.83
N PRO A 317 3.07 22.07 0.56
CA PRO A 317 4.06 21.72 -0.45
C PRO A 317 5.45 22.23 -0.05
N THR A 318 6.49 21.49 -0.38
CA THR A 318 7.88 21.94 -0.22
C THR A 318 8.58 21.96 -1.57
N ALA A 319 9.36 23.00 -1.82
CA ALA A 319 10.18 23.14 -3.02
C ALA A 319 11.65 23.24 -2.60
N VAL A 320 12.50 22.38 -3.14
CA VAL A 320 13.95 22.34 -2.84
C VAL A 320 14.73 22.39 -4.14
N GLU A 321 15.73 23.25 -4.24
CA GLU A 321 16.63 23.26 -5.39
C GLU A 321 17.53 22.01 -5.38
N HIS A 322 17.60 21.34 -6.52
CA HIS A 322 18.53 20.26 -6.79
C HIS A 322 19.73 20.79 -7.57
N VAL A 323 20.83 21.05 -6.87
CA VAL A 323 22.05 21.63 -7.46
C VAL A 323 22.62 20.78 -8.60
N GLY A 324 22.67 19.45 -8.43
CA GLY A 324 23.23 18.53 -9.44
C GLY A 324 22.43 18.41 -10.75
N LEU A 325 21.10 18.58 -10.72
CA LEU A 325 20.24 18.50 -11.91
C LEU A 325 19.81 19.90 -12.41
N GLY A 326 20.19 20.96 -11.68
CA GLY A 326 19.81 22.33 -12.01
C GLY A 326 18.29 22.54 -12.07
N CYS A 327 17.51 21.87 -11.22
CA CYS A 327 16.05 21.92 -11.22
C CYS A 327 15.48 22.10 -9.81
N VAL A 328 14.17 22.33 -9.70
CA VAL A 328 13.47 22.37 -8.40
C VAL A 328 12.70 21.07 -8.20
N VAL A 329 12.85 20.44 -7.04
CA VAL A 329 12.05 19.27 -6.64
C VAL A 329 10.88 19.75 -5.80
N LEU A 330 9.67 19.61 -6.32
CA LEU A 330 8.44 19.89 -5.58
C LEU A 330 7.95 18.60 -4.92
N THR A 331 7.58 18.66 -3.65
CA THR A 331 7.12 17.51 -2.86
C THR A 331 5.78 17.81 -2.19
N SER A 332 4.85 16.84 -2.23
CA SER A 332 3.53 16.93 -1.61
C SER A 332 3.59 16.62 -0.11
N ASP A 333 2.45 16.73 0.57
CA ASP A 333 2.27 16.10 1.88
C ASP A 333 2.33 14.57 1.72
N THR A 334 2.83 13.83 2.71
CA THR A 334 2.71 12.37 2.70
C THR A 334 1.24 11.97 2.88
N THR A 335 0.66 11.26 1.93
CA THR A 335 -0.61 10.56 2.15
C THR A 335 -0.35 9.38 3.07
N SER A 336 -0.78 9.43 4.33
CA SER A 336 -0.66 8.29 5.23
C SER A 336 -1.69 7.22 4.86
N PHE A 337 -1.47 6.47 3.78
CA PHE A 337 -2.17 5.19 3.59
C PHE A 337 -1.51 4.11 4.45
N GLY A 338 -1.98 4.10 5.70
CA GLY A 338 -2.05 3.00 6.65
C GLY A 338 -0.72 2.41 7.06
N GLU A 339 -0.13 2.83 8.18
CA GLU A 339 0.75 2.02 9.03
C GLU A 339 -0.04 1.66 10.31
N ASP A 340 -1.19 1.02 10.12
CA ASP A 340 -2.13 0.59 11.18
C ASP A 340 -1.51 -0.45 12.15
N ALA A 341 -0.30 -0.93 11.84
CA ALA A 341 0.45 -1.87 12.65
C ALA A 341 0.97 -1.28 13.97
N THR A 342 0.83 0.02 14.23
CA THR A 342 1.27 0.67 15.47
C THR A 342 0.18 1.58 16.03
N ALA A 343 0.18 1.82 17.36
CA ALA A 343 -0.73 2.77 18.01
C ALA A 343 -0.74 4.18 17.37
N ARG A 344 0.31 4.51 16.60
CA ARG A 344 0.42 5.71 15.77
C ARG A 344 -0.56 5.72 14.60
N GLY A 345 -0.64 4.65 13.80
CA GLY A 345 -1.54 4.57 12.64
C GLY A 345 -3.01 4.68 13.00
N SER A 346 -3.41 4.07 14.12
CA SER A 346 -4.77 4.12 14.64
C SER A 346 -5.16 5.47 15.25
N SER A 347 -4.18 6.37 15.49
CA SER A 347 -4.38 7.67 16.14
C SER A 347 -4.38 8.87 15.19
N SER A 348 -4.01 8.66 13.92
CA SER A 348 -3.84 9.70 12.90
C SER A 348 -5.14 10.05 12.16
N GLY A 349 -5.48 11.34 12.16
CA GLY A 349 -6.59 11.91 11.39
C GLY A 349 -6.50 13.44 11.40
N ALA A 350 -7.00 14.11 10.36
CA ALA A 350 -6.92 15.57 10.25
C ALA A 350 -7.83 16.30 11.26
N GLU A 351 -8.91 15.64 11.69
CA GLU A 351 -9.85 16.15 12.70
C GLU A 351 -10.07 15.12 13.82
N PRO A 352 -10.33 15.56 15.06
CA PRO A 352 -10.72 14.66 16.15
C PRO A 352 -12.08 14.00 15.86
N VAL A 353 -12.14 12.68 15.95
CA VAL A 353 -13.37 11.90 15.78
C VAL A 353 -13.72 11.25 17.12
N ARG A 354 -14.99 11.30 17.52
CA ARG A 354 -15.47 10.64 18.75
C ARG A 354 -15.44 9.13 18.58
N LEU A 355 -15.07 8.43 19.65
CA LEU A 355 -14.96 6.97 19.66
C LEU A 355 -16.28 6.28 19.29
N GLU A 356 -17.38 6.71 19.90
CA GLU A 356 -18.69 6.09 19.68
C GLU A 356 -19.24 6.31 18.26
N ASP A 357 -19.01 7.49 17.70
CA ASP A 357 -19.42 7.81 16.33
C ASP A 357 -18.65 6.95 15.32
N HIS A 358 -17.34 6.79 15.53
CA HIS A 358 -16.49 5.91 14.71
C HIS A 358 -16.95 4.45 14.81
N GLN A 359 -17.12 3.92 16.02
CA GLN A 359 -17.57 2.54 16.22
C GLN A 359 -18.93 2.26 15.54
N ARG A 360 -19.88 3.20 15.62
CA ARG A 360 -21.19 3.08 14.94
C ARG A 360 -21.05 3.12 13.42
N ALA A 361 -20.20 4.00 12.89
CA ALA A 361 -19.93 4.08 11.46
C ALA A 361 -19.34 2.78 10.92
N VAL A 362 -18.31 2.24 11.59
CA VAL A 362 -17.66 0.98 11.22
C VAL A 362 -18.65 -0.18 11.29
N ALA A 363 -19.51 -0.23 12.31
CA ALA A 363 -20.53 -1.28 12.44
C ALA A 363 -21.55 -1.25 11.29
N ARG A 364 -22.07 -0.06 10.94
CA ARG A 364 -22.98 0.08 9.79
C ARG A 364 -22.31 -0.36 8.49
N ARG A 365 -21.06 0.06 8.28
CA ARG A 365 -20.27 -0.28 7.09
C ARG A 365 -19.96 -1.78 7.00
N ALA A 366 -19.62 -2.41 8.12
CA ALA A 366 -19.36 -3.85 8.19
C ALA A 366 -20.62 -4.66 7.85
N VAL A 367 -21.79 -4.26 8.35
CA VAL A 367 -23.08 -4.89 8.02
C VAL A 367 -23.44 -4.70 6.55
N GLU A 368 -23.21 -3.51 5.98
CA GLU A 368 -23.42 -3.24 4.57
C GLU A 368 -22.55 -4.15 3.68
N PHE A 369 -21.25 -4.23 3.97
CA PHE A 369 -20.32 -5.13 3.28
C PHE A 369 -20.75 -6.59 3.41
N ALA A 370 -21.11 -7.04 4.62
CA ALA A 370 -21.59 -8.39 4.86
C ALA A 370 -22.88 -8.71 4.08
N GLY A 371 -23.77 -7.73 3.93
CA GLY A 371 -24.99 -7.82 3.13
C GLY A 371 -24.72 -8.00 1.63
N TYR A 372 -23.78 -7.22 1.07
CA TYR A 372 -23.34 -7.38 -0.32
C TYR A 372 -22.66 -8.72 -0.59
N LEU A 373 -21.95 -9.23 0.42
CA LEU A 373 -21.30 -10.54 0.40
C LEU A 373 -22.27 -11.71 0.65
N HIS A 374 -23.56 -11.41 0.90
CA HIS A 374 -24.62 -12.37 1.21
C HIS A 374 -24.25 -13.31 2.37
N LEU A 375 -23.59 -12.78 3.40
CA LEU A 375 -23.23 -13.57 4.58
C LEU A 375 -24.49 -13.94 5.39
N PRO A 376 -24.53 -15.12 6.02
CA PRO A 376 -25.56 -15.50 6.98
C PRO A 376 -25.77 -14.48 8.10
N HIS A 377 -26.99 -14.39 8.63
CA HIS A 377 -27.38 -13.38 9.63
C HIS A 377 -26.56 -13.47 10.93
N ASP A 378 -26.19 -14.69 11.36
CA ASP A 378 -25.31 -14.92 12.51
C ASP A 378 -23.91 -14.32 12.29
N LEU A 379 -23.34 -14.44 11.09
CA LEU A 379 -22.06 -13.81 10.75
C LEU A 379 -22.16 -12.29 10.61
N GLN A 380 -23.27 -11.78 10.06
CA GLN A 380 -23.52 -10.34 10.01
C GLN A 380 -23.57 -9.75 11.42
N ARG A 381 -24.28 -10.41 12.34
CA ARG A 381 -24.36 -9.99 13.75
C ARG A 381 -23.01 -10.06 14.47
N ALA A 382 -22.21 -11.11 14.22
CA ALA A 382 -20.86 -11.21 14.77
C ALA A 382 -19.94 -10.08 14.26
N LEU A 383 -20.01 -9.76 12.97
CA LEU A 383 -19.27 -8.64 12.37
C LEU A 383 -19.72 -7.29 12.93
N GLU A 384 -21.02 -7.08 13.12
CA GLU A 384 -21.58 -5.86 13.71
C GLU A 384 -21.06 -5.65 15.14
N LEU A 385 -21.13 -6.68 15.99
CA LEU A 385 -20.63 -6.60 17.37
C LEU A 385 -19.11 -6.40 17.41
N ALA A 386 -18.36 -7.14 16.58
CA ALA A 386 -16.92 -6.96 16.49
C ALA A 386 -16.57 -5.53 16.04
N ALA A 387 -17.31 -4.97 15.08
CA ALA A 387 -17.14 -3.60 14.62
C ALA A 387 -17.50 -2.56 15.68
N LEU A 388 -18.56 -2.76 16.46
CA LEU A 388 -18.89 -1.88 17.57
C LEU A 388 -17.81 -1.88 18.65
N TRP A 389 -17.14 -3.01 18.88
CA TRP A 389 -16.23 -3.17 20.02
C TRP A 389 -14.75 -3.24 19.66
N HIS A 390 -14.38 -3.14 18.38
CA HIS A 390 -12.98 -3.28 17.93
C HIS A 390 -12.01 -2.32 18.62
N ASP A 391 -12.50 -1.12 18.95
CA ASP A 391 -11.73 0.00 19.49
C ASP A 391 -11.96 0.24 21.00
N GLU A 392 -12.64 -0.66 21.73
CA GLU A 392 -12.92 -0.47 23.17
C GLU A 392 -11.65 -0.32 24.02
N GLY A 393 -10.53 -0.92 23.62
CA GLY A 393 -9.24 -0.73 24.28
C GLY A 393 -8.68 0.69 24.17
N LYS A 394 -9.22 1.55 23.29
CA LYS A 394 -8.88 2.98 23.26
C LYS A 394 -9.41 3.73 24.48
N ARG A 395 -10.33 3.14 25.26
CA ARG A 395 -10.83 3.70 26.53
C ARG A 395 -9.84 3.58 27.70
N ASP A 396 -8.68 2.95 27.51
CA ASP A 396 -7.57 3.06 28.45
C ASP A 396 -7.21 4.56 28.63
N GLU A 397 -7.21 5.03 29.89
CA GLU A 397 -6.93 6.44 30.21
C GLU A 397 -5.59 6.89 29.63
N ARG A 398 -4.57 6.01 29.62
CA ARG A 398 -3.25 6.29 29.05
C ARG A 398 -3.32 6.40 27.53
N PHE A 399 -4.20 5.64 26.87
CA PHE A 399 -4.43 5.77 25.44
C PHE A 399 -5.12 7.10 25.12
N GLN A 400 -6.13 7.50 25.90
CA GLN A 400 -6.79 8.82 25.73
C GLN A 400 -5.81 9.97 25.97
N VAL A 401 -4.97 9.92 27.01
CA VAL A 401 -3.91 10.94 27.24
C VAL A 401 -2.96 11.02 26.04
N MET A 402 -2.60 9.88 25.44
CA MET A 402 -1.79 9.85 24.22
C MET A 402 -2.50 10.55 23.05
N LEU A 403 -3.80 10.30 22.85
CA LEU A 403 -4.60 10.99 21.82
C LEU A 403 -4.74 12.50 22.09
N HIS A 404 -4.60 12.93 23.34
CA HIS A 404 -4.57 14.34 23.71
C HIS A 404 -3.14 14.91 23.81
N ARG A 405 -2.22 14.45 22.94
CA ARG A 405 -0.84 14.96 22.85
C ARG A 405 -0.03 14.84 24.16
N GLY A 406 -0.41 13.89 25.02
CA GLY A 406 0.21 13.68 26.33
C GLY A 406 -0.30 14.63 27.43
N ASP A 407 -1.39 15.36 27.20
CA ASP A 407 -1.99 16.25 28.19
C ASP A 407 -3.12 15.55 28.96
N ARG A 408 -2.80 15.19 30.22
CA ARG A 408 -3.74 14.51 31.13
C ARG A 408 -4.95 15.35 31.51
N TRP A 409 -4.78 16.67 31.62
CA TRP A 409 -5.85 17.57 32.04
C TRP A 409 -6.82 17.78 30.88
N LEU A 410 -6.28 17.92 29.67
CA LEU A 410 -7.10 17.99 28.47
C LEU A 410 -7.89 16.70 28.26
N ALA A 411 -7.27 15.53 28.44
CA ALA A 411 -7.98 14.25 28.34
C ALA A 411 -9.12 14.15 29.38
N ALA A 412 -8.84 14.47 30.65
CA ALA A 412 -9.84 14.41 31.72
C ALA A 412 -10.97 15.44 31.58
N ALA A 413 -10.70 16.59 30.95
CA ALA A 413 -11.69 17.66 30.74
C ALA A 413 -12.64 17.39 29.56
N ARG A 414 -12.36 16.40 28.71
CA ARG A 414 -13.19 16.10 27.53
C ARG A 414 -14.37 15.21 27.92
N PRO A 415 -15.60 15.54 27.47
CA PRO A 415 -16.78 14.77 27.82
C PRO A 415 -16.91 13.44 27.05
N HIS A 416 -16.11 13.25 26.00
CA HIS A 416 -16.19 12.09 25.11
C HIS A 416 -14.78 11.60 24.77
N ASP A 417 -14.63 10.27 24.73
CA ASP A 417 -13.41 9.60 24.27
C ASP A 417 -13.19 9.83 22.77
N LEU A 418 -11.92 9.97 22.39
CA LEU A 418 -11.54 10.10 20.99
C LEU A 418 -11.19 8.74 20.38
N ALA A 419 -11.58 8.56 19.11
CA ALA A 419 -11.04 7.51 18.25
C ALA A 419 -9.66 7.90 17.68
N LYS A 420 -9.47 9.21 17.41
CA LYS A 420 -8.31 9.80 16.72
C LYS A 420 -7.96 11.18 17.28
N SER A 421 -6.66 11.49 17.24
CA SER A 421 -6.04 12.58 18.01
C SER A 421 -5.96 13.94 17.32
N GLY A 422 -6.34 14.05 16.04
CA GLY A 422 -6.07 15.27 15.26
C GLY A 422 -4.57 15.61 15.14
N MET A 423 -3.66 14.74 15.60
CA MET A 423 -2.21 14.95 15.52
C MET A 423 -1.75 14.71 14.09
N ASP A 424 -0.80 15.54 13.66
CA ASP A 424 -0.12 15.34 12.39
C ASP A 424 0.57 13.97 12.40
N PRO A 425 0.20 13.04 11.51
CA PRO A 425 0.82 11.72 11.44
C PRO A 425 2.33 11.79 11.21
N LEU A 426 2.83 12.88 10.63
CA LEU A 426 4.23 13.11 10.31
C LEU A 426 5.08 13.51 11.51
N ASP A 427 4.47 14.05 12.57
CA ASP A 427 5.22 14.50 13.75
C ASP A 427 5.55 13.32 14.68
N ARG A 428 6.55 12.54 14.24
CA ARG A 428 7.12 11.42 15.00
C ARG A 428 7.60 11.87 16.38
N SER A 429 8.03 13.12 16.52
CA SER A 429 8.55 13.65 17.77
C SER A 429 7.42 13.89 18.78
N LEU A 430 6.31 14.48 18.32
CA LEU A 430 5.11 14.72 19.11
C LEU A 430 4.46 13.41 19.54
N PHE A 431 4.32 12.42 18.64
CA PHE A 431 3.74 11.13 19.02
C PHE A 431 4.58 10.42 20.09
N ARG A 432 5.90 10.36 19.92
CA ARG A 432 6.80 9.78 20.94
C ARG A 432 6.74 10.53 22.26
N GLN A 433 6.60 11.86 22.22
CA GLN A 433 6.44 12.67 23.42
C GLN A 433 5.10 12.40 24.11
N ALA A 434 4.01 12.32 23.35
CA ALA A 434 2.67 12.02 23.84
C ALA A 434 2.62 10.63 24.49
N GLN A 435 3.16 9.61 23.83
CA GLN A 435 3.24 8.24 24.37
C GLN A 435 4.06 8.18 25.67
N ARG A 436 5.24 8.83 25.70
CA ARG A 436 6.05 8.89 26.94
C ARG A 436 5.33 9.60 28.08
N ARG A 437 4.59 10.67 27.79
CA ARG A 437 3.83 11.42 28.79
C ARG A 437 2.59 10.69 29.27
N SER A 438 1.96 9.90 28.40
CA SER A 438 0.78 9.14 28.75
C SER A 438 1.08 7.87 29.55
N GLY A 439 2.30 7.36 29.44
CA GLY A 439 2.69 6.09 30.05
C GLY A 439 2.11 4.87 29.34
N TYR A 440 1.54 5.03 28.14
CA TYR A 440 1.04 3.90 27.34
C TYR A 440 2.23 3.05 26.86
N PRO A 441 2.27 1.73 27.16
CA PRO A 441 3.44 0.91 26.88
C PRO A 441 3.80 0.86 25.39
N ALA A 442 5.10 0.84 25.10
CA ALA A 442 5.60 0.74 23.74
C ALA A 442 5.21 -0.62 23.12
N GLY A 443 4.60 -0.59 21.93
CA GLY A 443 4.14 -1.79 21.23
C GLY A 443 2.77 -2.31 21.69
N MET A 444 2.19 -1.77 22.78
CA MET A 444 0.86 -2.17 23.24
C MET A 444 -0.19 -1.84 22.18
N ARG A 445 -1.13 -2.78 22.02
CA ARG A 445 -2.12 -2.82 20.95
C ARG A 445 -3.50 -2.61 21.58
N HIS A 446 -4.28 -1.65 21.07
CA HIS A 446 -5.59 -1.33 21.66
C HIS A 446 -6.57 -2.48 21.43
N GLU A 447 -6.46 -3.20 20.32
CA GLU A 447 -7.23 -4.40 20.02
C GLU A 447 -7.00 -5.54 21.02
N ALA A 448 -5.83 -5.58 21.68
CA ALA A 448 -5.56 -6.56 22.74
C ALA A 448 -6.48 -6.32 23.94
N LEU A 449 -6.62 -5.05 24.35
CA LEU A 449 -7.55 -4.67 25.40
C LEU A 449 -9.00 -4.79 24.95
N SER A 450 -9.33 -4.40 23.72
CA SER A 450 -10.67 -4.61 23.16
C SER A 450 -11.09 -6.09 23.22
N ALA A 451 -10.17 -7.01 22.89
CA ALA A 451 -10.40 -8.44 22.96
C ALA A 451 -10.56 -8.97 24.40
N GLN A 452 -9.96 -8.32 25.41
CA GLN A 452 -10.21 -8.63 26.82
C GLN A 452 -11.57 -8.09 27.31
N ILE A 453 -12.01 -6.94 26.79
CA ILE A 453 -13.29 -6.31 27.16
C ILE A 453 -14.48 -7.06 26.55
N ALA A 454 -14.35 -7.51 25.31
CA ALA A 454 -15.43 -8.11 24.53
C ALA A 454 -16.15 -9.29 25.21
N PRO A 455 -15.47 -10.26 25.88
CA PRO A 455 -16.14 -11.32 26.64
C PRO A 455 -17.17 -10.81 27.65
N VAL A 456 -16.87 -9.72 28.37
CA VAL A 456 -17.79 -9.13 29.37
C VAL A 456 -19.01 -8.51 28.69
N LEU A 457 -18.84 -7.90 27.51
CA LEU A 457 -19.94 -7.34 26.73
C LEU A 457 -20.82 -8.44 26.12
N LEU A 458 -20.20 -9.56 25.71
CA LEU A 458 -20.87 -10.71 25.13
C LEU A 458 -21.79 -11.46 26.10
N GLU A 459 -21.61 -11.32 27.42
CA GLU A 459 -22.56 -11.86 28.42
C GLU A 459 -24.00 -11.38 28.18
N ARG A 460 -24.16 -10.21 27.53
CA ARG A 460 -25.46 -9.61 27.18
C ARG A 460 -26.00 -10.07 25.82
N GLU A 461 -25.22 -10.84 25.05
CA GLU A 461 -25.52 -11.24 23.66
C GLU A 461 -25.32 -12.77 23.45
N PRO A 462 -26.05 -13.65 24.17
CA PRO A 462 -25.75 -15.09 24.25
C PRO A 462 -26.02 -15.88 22.95
N ILE A 463 -26.61 -15.25 21.93
CA ILE A 463 -27.02 -15.89 20.68
C ILE A 463 -25.88 -15.89 19.64
N VAL A 464 -24.84 -15.07 19.86
CA VAL A 464 -23.74 -14.87 18.91
C VAL A 464 -22.55 -15.77 19.26
N ASP A 465 -21.82 -16.21 18.25
CA ASP A 465 -20.53 -16.88 18.44
C ASP A 465 -19.50 -15.89 19.02
N GLY A 466 -19.38 -15.88 20.35
CA GLY A 466 -18.50 -14.98 21.07
C GLY A 466 -17.02 -15.18 20.72
N ASP A 467 -16.61 -16.41 20.41
CA ASP A 467 -15.23 -16.69 19.98
C ASP A 467 -14.92 -16.03 18.65
N LEU A 468 -15.87 -16.05 17.70
CA LEU A 468 -15.72 -15.32 16.45
C LEU A 468 -15.61 -13.81 16.68
N VAL A 469 -16.45 -13.23 17.55
CA VAL A 469 -16.41 -11.78 17.85
C VAL A 469 -15.06 -11.37 18.43
N VAL A 470 -14.57 -12.08 19.45
CA VAL A 470 -13.27 -11.77 20.08
C VAL A 470 -12.13 -11.96 19.08
N HIS A 471 -12.16 -13.00 18.25
CA HIS A 471 -11.15 -13.22 17.22
C HIS A 471 -11.10 -12.09 16.18
N LEU A 472 -12.26 -11.65 15.70
CA LEU A 472 -12.35 -10.54 14.74
C LEU A 472 -11.82 -9.23 15.35
N ILE A 473 -12.14 -8.96 16.61
CA ILE A 473 -11.60 -7.81 17.35
C ILE A 473 -10.08 -7.93 17.49
N ALA A 474 -9.54 -9.06 17.93
CA ALA A 474 -8.09 -9.24 18.09
C ALA A 474 -7.34 -9.14 16.74
N GLY A 475 -7.96 -9.58 15.64
CA GLY A 475 -7.34 -9.70 14.33
C GLY A 475 -7.44 -8.48 13.42
N HIS A 476 -8.17 -7.42 13.79
CA HIS A 476 -8.54 -6.37 12.82
C HIS A 476 -7.36 -5.56 12.26
N HIS A 477 -6.21 -5.54 12.94
CA HIS A 477 -4.94 -4.94 12.44
C HIS A 477 -3.98 -5.94 11.78
N GLY A 478 -4.42 -7.17 11.51
CA GLY A 478 -3.63 -8.20 10.81
C GLY A 478 -2.76 -9.10 11.71
N PHE A 479 -2.84 -8.94 13.03
CA PHE A 479 -2.24 -9.86 14.01
C PHE A 479 -3.30 -10.85 14.54
N GLY A 480 -3.06 -11.54 15.65
CA GLY A 480 -4.09 -12.40 16.27
C GLY A 480 -4.32 -13.74 15.57
N ARG A 481 -3.46 -14.14 14.62
CA ARG A 481 -3.50 -15.45 13.96
C ARG A 481 -2.26 -16.28 14.30
N PRO A 482 -2.26 -17.05 15.41
CA PRO A 482 -3.22 -16.98 16.50
C PRO A 482 -2.90 -15.92 17.57
N LEU A 483 -1.69 -15.36 17.63
CA LEU A 483 -1.28 -14.57 18.80
C LEU A 483 -1.12 -13.09 18.49
N LEU A 484 -1.44 -12.23 19.44
CA LEU A 484 -0.94 -10.87 19.44
C LEU A 484 0.52 -10.86 19.94
N PRO A 485 1.39 -9.96 19.44
CA PRO A 485 2.75 -9.83 19.96
C PRO A 485 2.73 -9.53 21.46
N PRO A 486 3.53 -10.23 22.29
CA PRO A 486 3.57 -9.99 23.73
C PRO A 486 4.14 -8.61 24.04
N VAL A 487 3.54 -7.92 25.00
CA VAL A 487 4.00 -6.62 25.49
C VAL A 487 4.02 -6.61 27.01
N THR A 488 5.12 -6.17 27.60
CA THR A 488 5.20 -5.97 29.05
C THR A 488 4.61 -4.61 29.41
N ASP A 489 3.55 -4.59 30.21
CA ASP A 489 3.00 -3.37 30.79
C ASP A 489 3.66 -3.08 32.15
N PRO A 490 4.51 -2.04 32.27
CA PRO A 490 5.18 -1.72 33.53
C PRO A 490 4.24 -1.12 34.59
N SER A 491 3.07 -0.64 34.19
CA SER A 491 2.08 -0.03 35.09
C SER A 491 0.66 -0.45 34.69
N PRO A 492 0.27 -1.73 34.93
CA PRO A 492 -0.99 -2.27 34.46
C PRO A 492 -2.22 -1.52 34.99
N VAL A 493 -3.22 -1.37 34.14
CA VAL A 493 -4.57 -0.94 34.51
C VAL A 493 -5.44 -2.17 34.71
N THR A 494 -6.32 -2.09 35.71
CA THR A 494 -7.20 -3.21 36.07
C THR A 494 -8.67 -2.97 35.71
N ALA A 495 -8.99 -1.83 35.10
CA ALA A 495 -10.34 -1.51 34.69
C ALA A 495 -10.41 -0.42 33.61
N VAL A 496 -11.48 -0.47 32.82
CA VAL A 496 -11.91 0.61 31.91
C VAL A 496 -13.38 0.94 32.14
N HIS A 497 -13.80 2.14 31.76
CA HIS A 497 -15.20 2.56 31.86
C HIS A 497 -15.87 2.55 30.50
N GLN A 498 -17.01 1.87 30.38
CA GLN A 498 -17.82 1.85 29.17
C GLN A 498 -19.29 2.08 29.53
N GLY A 499 -19.93 3.10 28.94
CA GLY A 499 -21.35 3.40 29.19
C GLY A 499 -21.69 3.62 30.66
N GLY A 500 -20.76 4.15 31.47
CA GLY A 500 -20.93 4.34 32.90
C GLY A 500 -20.70 3.10 33.77
N HIS A 501 -20.33 1.96 33.17
CA HIS A 501 -19.99 0.73 33.88
C HIS A 501 -18.48 0.54 33.94
N LYS A 502 -17.98 0.09 35.09
CA LYS A 502 -16.59 -0.34 35.27
C LYS A 502 -16.45 -1.78 34.82
N ILE A 503 -15.59 -2.03 33.82
CA ILE A 503 -15.25 -3.36 33.34
C ILE A 503 -13.86 -3.70 33.87
N GLU A 504 -13.73 -4.81 34.59
CA GLU A 504 -12.44 -5.29 35.12
C GLU A 504 -11.64 -5.96 33.99
N ILE A 505 -10.37 -5.58 33.86
CA ILE A 505 -9.42 -6.10 32.88
C ILE A 505 -8.06 -6.28 33.55
N ASP A 506 -7.07 -6.85 32.84
CA ASP A 506 -5.68 -6.83 33.28
C ASP A 506 -4.78 -6.54 32.08
N SER A 507 -4.33 -5.30 31.96
CA SER A 507 -3.47 -4.92 30.85
C SER A 507 -2.08 -5.56 30.89
N SER A 508 -1.68 -6.20 32.00
CA SER A 508 -0.47 -7.03 32.05
C SER A 508 -0.64 -8.36 31.30
N ALA A 509 -1.88 -8.84 31.18
CA ALA A 509 -2.23 -10.02 30.39
C ALA A 509 -2.31 -9.69 28.88
N SER A 510 -1.22 -9.17 28.32
CA SER A 510 -1.14 -8.75 26.91
C SER A 510 -1.28 -9.90 25.91
N VAL A 511 -1.19 -11.16 26.38
CA VAL A 511 -1.34 -12.38 25.58
C VAL A 511 -2.60 -13.14 26.00
N ASP A 512 -3.53 -13.30 25.06
CA ASP A 512 -4.64 -14.23 25.20
C ASP A 512 -4.18 -15.67 24.89
N TRP A 513 -3.95 -16.45 25.94
CA TRP A 513 -3.55 -17.87 25.83
C TRP A 513 -4.66 -18.78 25.29
N SER A 514 -5.91 -18.33 25.26
CA SER A 514 -7.02 -19.07 24.62
C SER A 514 -7.06 -18.87 23.09
N SER A 515 -6.42 -17.81 22.59
CA SER A 515 -6.45 -17.43 21.17
C SER A 515 -5.96 -18.53 20.22
N PRO A 516 -4.90 -19.32 20.50
CA PRO A 516 -4.52 -20.44 19.64
C PRO A 516 -5.59 -21.51 19.46
N ALA A 517 -6.28 -21.88 20.55
CA ALA A 517 -7.39 -22.83 20.48
C ALA A 517 -8.58 -22.23 19.72
N ARG A 518 -8.92 -20.97 20.03
CA ARG A 518 -9.98 -20.19 19.35
C ARG A 518 -9.74 -20.13 17.84
N PHE A 519 -8.53 -19.74 17.43
CA PHE A 519 -8.13 -19.66 16.02
C PHE A 519 -8.21 -21.01 15.32
N ALA A 520 -7.77 -22.11 15.95
CA ALA A 520 -7.85 -23.44 15.37
C ALA A 520 -9.31 -23.89 15.16
N VAL A 521 -10.18 -23.65 16.14
CA VAL A 521 -11.62 -23.98 16.07
C VAL A 521 -12.29 -23.16 14.97
N LEU A 522 -12.08 -21.84 14.95
CA LEU A 522 -12.67 -20.95 13.94
C LEU A 522 -12.15 -21.24 12.53
N THR A 523 -10.87 -21.55 12.38
CA THR A 523 -10.27 -21.95 11.10
C THR A 523 -10.87 -23.26 10.60
N LYS A 524 -11.13 -24.23 11.50
CA LYS A 524 -11.83 -25.47 11.14
C LYS A 524 -13.28 -25.23 10.75
N LYS A 525 -13.98 -24.32 11.44
CA LYS A 525 -15.40 -23.99 11.20
C LYS A 525 -15.62 -23.20 9.91
N HIS A 526 -14.82 -22.18 9.65
CA HIS A 526 -15.00 -21.24 8.53
C HIS A 526 -14.05 -21.49 7.36
N GLY A 527 -13.03 -22.33 7.54
CA GLY A 527 -11.92 -22.48 6.60
C GLY A 527 -10.92 -21.31 6.68
N ARG A 528 -9.68 -21.56 6.24
CA ARG A 528 -8.57 -20.58 6.27
C ARG A 528 -8.92 -19.26 5.58
N TRP A 529 -9.54 -19.36 4.40
CA TRP A 529 -9.99 -18.22 3.61
C TRP A 529 -11.28 -17.58 4.13
N GLY A 530 -12.21 -18.39 4.67
CA GLY A 530 -13.47 -17.88 5.20
C GLY A 530 -13.25 -17.00 6.42
N LEU A 531 -12.39 -17.43 7.35
CA LEU A 531 -12.02 -16.63 8.52
C LEU A 531 -11.27 -15.35 8.11
N ALA A 532 -10.30 -15.47 7.19
CA ALA A 532 -9.58 -14.30 6.65
C ALA A 532 -10.51 -13.30 5.95
N ARG A 533 -11.52 -13.78 5.22
CA ARG A 533 -12.54 -12.93 4.59
C ARG A 533 -13.34 -12.16 5.64
N LEU A 534 -13.74 -12.77 6.76
CA LEU A 534 -14.48 -12.08 7.82
C LEU A 534 -13.63 -10.99 8.49
N GLU A 535 -12.36 -11.29 8.79
CA GLU A 535 -11.40 -10.30 9.30
C GLU A 535 -11.21 -9.14 8.31
N THR A 536 -11.17 -9.46 7.01
CA THR A 536 -11.01 -8.46 5.93
C THR A 536 -12.23 -7.54 5.84
N VAL A 537 -13.44 -8.04 6.04
CA VAL A 537 -14.66 -7.21 6.07
C VAL A 537 -14.58 -6.17 7.17
N LEU A 538 -14.21 -6.58 8.39
CA LEU A 538 -14.05 -5.65 9.51
C LEU A 538 -12.92 -4.64 9.25
N ARG A 539 -11.76 -5.11 8.80
CA ARG A 539 -10.60 -4.27 8.51
C ARG A 539 -10.89 -3.23 7.41
N LEU A 540 -11.57 -3.63 6.34
CA LEU A 540 -11.96 -2.71 5.27
C LEU A 540 -13.01 -1.70 5.74
N ALA A 541 -13.94 -2.11 6.60
CA ALA A 541 -14.93 -1.20 7.17
C ALA A 541 -14.27 -0.12 8.04
N ASP A 542 -13.32 -0.50 8.89
CA ASP A 542 -12.55 0.46 9.72
C ASP A 542 -11.73 1.41 8.84
N ILE A 543 -10.97 0.89 7.87
CA ILE A 543 -10.19 1.70 6.92
C ILE A 543 -11.09 2.68 6.16
N TRP A 544 -12.25 2.22 5.69
CA TRP A 544 -13.18 3.04 4.93
C TRP A 544 -13.71 4.23 5.74
N CYS A 545 -14.26 3.97 6.93
CA CYS A 545 -14.78 5.01 7.81
C CYS A 545 -13.66 5.95 8.29
N SER A 546 -12.48 5.39 8.52
CA SER A 546 -11.27 6.12 8.86
C SER A 546 -10.83 7.12 7.80
N ALA A 547 -10.93 6.76 6.51
CA ALA A 547 -10.50 7.60 5.40
C ALA A 547 -11.52 8.71 5.06
N ARG A 548 -12.81 8.42 5.17
CA ARG A 548 -13.89 9.32 4.73
C ARG A 548 -14.51 10.17 5.84
N GLN A 549 -14.08 9.99 7.09
CA GLN A 549 -14.66 10.68 8.26
C GLN A 549 -16.18 10.57 8.29
N GLU A 550 -16.72 9.37 8.04
CA GLU A 550 -18.15 9.07 8.10
C GLU A 550 -18.64 9.05 9.56
N ALA A 551 -18.33 10.08 10.35
CA ALA A 551 -19.08 10.36 11.57
C ALA A 551 -20.45 10.89 11.13
N ASP A 552 -21.52 10.47 11.81
CA ASP A 552 -22.87 10.98 11.54
C ASP A 552 -22.82 12.51 11.58
N ARG A 553 -22.83 13.14 10.40
CA ARG A 553 -23.23 14.53 10.29
C ARG A 553 -24.72 14.50 10.59
N GLU A 554 -25.09 14.71 11.85
CA GLU A 554 -26.46 15.09 12.17
C GLU A 554 -26.76 16.32 11.32
N ASP A 555 -27.60 16.12 10.29
CA ASP A 555 -28.24 17.19 9.55
C ASP A 555 -28.87 18.15 10.57
N SER A 556 -28.18 19.27 10.79
CA SER A 556 -28.65 20.38 11.62
C SER A 556 -29.59 21.27 10.83
#